data_AF-A0A2G5QLK5-F1
#
_entry.id   AF-A0A2G5QLK5-F1
#
_cell.length_a   1.000
_cell.length_b   1.000
_cell.length_c   1.000
_cell.angle_alpha   90.00
_cell.angle_beta   90.00
_cell.angle_gamma   90.00
#
_symmetry.space_group_name_H-M   'P 1'
#
loop_
_entity.id
_entity.type
_entity.pdbx_description
1 polymer ?
#
loop_
_entity_poly.entity_id
_entity_poly.type
_entity_poly.pdbx_seq_one_letter_code
_entity_poly.pdbx_strand_id
1 'polypeptide(L)'
;MAIAPNYASNPLAPDIVQLTAANTNRDGTGTMVKVATGTAAGIVTEQLRVTATGNTTAGMIRFFLSLNSGSTKSFLTEVPVVGMTPAGTAQAFTTVVDALTGLTLQGTTTELYAATNNAETFNVFHHKAGL
;
A
#
# COMPACT_ATOMS: atom_id res chain seq x y z
N MET A 1 -2.86 -26.80 -19.38
CA MET A 1 -4.00 -25.87 -19.24
C MET A 1 -4.66 -26.17 -17.90
N ALA A 2 -4.99 -25.14 -17.11
CA ALA A 2 -5.72 -25.36 -15.86
C ALA A 2 -7.12 -25.91 -16.17
N ILE A 3 -7.47 -27.03 -15.56
CA ILE A 3 -8.78 -27.71 -15.76
C ILE A 3 -9.92 -27.01 -15.01
N ALA A 4 -9.60 -26.05 -14.14
CA ALA A 4 -10.55 -25.12 -13.54
C ALA A 4 -9.87 -23.74 -13.44
N PRO A 5 -10.18 -22.77 -14.33
CA PRO A 5 -9.71 -21.40 -14.18
C PRO A 5 -10.35 -20.80 -12.92
N ASN A 6 -9.53 -20.31 -12.00
CA ASN A 6 -10.00 -19.63 -10.81
C ASN A 6 -10.05 -18.12 -11.11
N TYR A 7 -11.26 -17.58 -11.18
CA TYR A 7 -11.49 -16.15 -11.29
C TYR A 7 -11.74 -15.60 -9.88
N ALA A 8 -11.36 -14.36 -9.62
CA ALA A 8 -11.64 -13.71 -8.35
C ALA A 8 -13.16 -13.64 -8.09
N SER A 9 -13.71 -14.65 -7.43
CA SER A 9 -15.16 -14.83 -7.32
C SER A 9 -15.74 -14.23 -6.05
N ASN A 10 -14.88 -13.72 -5.16
CA ASN A 10 -15.29 -13.12 -3.89
C ASN A 10 -14.83 -11.66 -3.81
N PRO A 11 -15.74 -10.68 -3.98
CA PRO A 11 -15.40 -9.28 -3.75
C PRO A 11 -15.01 -9.10 -2.29
N LEU A 12 -13.83 -8.51 -2.05
CA LEU A 12 -13.35 -8.19 -0.71
C LEU A 12 -13.47 -6.70 -0.46
N ALA A 13 -13.79 -6.30 0.76
CA ALA A 13 -13.78 -4.90 1.15
C ALA A 13 -12.36 -4.31 0.96
N PRO A 14 -12.23 -3.04 0.58
CA PRO A 14 -10.93 -2.39 0.50
C PRO A 14 -10.29 -2.28 1.90
N ASP A 15 -8.97 -2.37 1.96
CA ASP A 15 -8.24 -1.98 3.18
C ASP A 15 -7.99 -0.48 3.15
N ILE A 16 -8.25 0.19 4.27
CA ILE A 16 -8.07 1.64 4.41
C ILE A 16 -7.20 1.87 5.64
N VAL A 17 -6.02 2.46 5.45
CA VAL A 17 -5.09 2.77 6.53
C VAL A 17 -4.52 4.17 6.38
N GLN A 18 -3.96 4.71 7.47
CA GLN A 18 -3.39 6.05 7.48
C GLN A 18 -1.92 6.01 7.88
N LEU A 19 -1.08 6.70 7.13
CA LEU A 19 0.33 6.94 7.42
C LEU A 19 0.44 8.32 8.08
N THR A 20 1.15 8.43 9.21
CA THR A 20 1.32 9.69 9.96
C THR A 20 2.72 9.92 10.50
N ALA A 21 3.53 8.87 10.58
CA ALA A 21 4.89 8.92 11.13
C ALA A 21 5.93 8.80 10.02
N ALA A 22 6.92 9.69 10.04
CA ALA A 22 8.04 9.65 9.11
C ALA A 22 8.90 8.40 9.29
N ASN A 23 9.32 7.83 8.17
CA ASN A 23 10.30 6.75 8.09
C ASN A 23 11.14 6.92 6.81
N THR A 24 12.39 7.34 6.98
CA THR A 24 13.35 7.55 5.89
C THR A 24 14.05 6.27 5.44
N ASN A 25 13.89 5.17 6.18
CA ASN A 25 14.62 3.94 5.95
C ASN A 25 14.04 3.17 4.74
N ARG A 26 14.92 2.50 3.99
CA ARG A 26 14.57 1.61 2.87
C ARG A 26 14.96 0.15 3.15
N ASP A 27 15.06 -0.21 4.42
CA ASP A 27 15.66 -1.48 4.87
C ASP A 27 14.68 -2.37 5.65
N GLY A 28 13.41 -1.97 5.77
CA GLY A 28 12.42 -2.73 6.52
C GLY A 28 12.28 -2.35 8.00
N THR A 29 13.04 -1.35 8.47
CA THR A 29 13.02 -0.88 9.87
C THR A 29 12.27 0.44 10.04
N GLY A 30 12.05 0.84 11.30
CA GLY A 30 11.32 2.05 11.66
C GLY A 30 9.80 1.86 11.67
N THR A 31 9.07 2.96 11.80
CA THR A 31 7.61 2.93 11.87
C THR A 31 7.01 2.68 10.49
N MET A 32 6.16 1.66 10.38
CA MET A 32 5.40 1.34 9.17
C MET A 32 4.00 0.90 9.57
N VAL A 33 3.05 1.09 8.67
CA VAL A 33 1.66 0.67 8.87
C VAL A 33 1.37 -0.51 7.95
N LYS A 34 0.72 -1.54 8.49
CA LYS A 34 0.26 -2.67 7.69
C LYS A 34 -0.91 -2.23 6.83
N VAL A 35 -0.80 -2.38 5.51
CA VAL A 35 -1.84 -2.04 4.55
C VAL A 35 -2.80 -3.21 4.36
N ALA A 36 -2.28 -4.41 4.17
CA ALA A 36 -3.08 -5.59 3.89
C ALA A 36 -2.40 -6.87 4.40
N THR A 37 -3.21 -7.88 4.71
CA THR A 37 -2.77 -9.25 5.00
C THR A 37 -3.43 -10.18 3.98
N GLY A 38 -2.66 -11.12 3.44
CA GLY A 38 -3.16 -12.15 2.55
C GLY A 38 -4.17 -13.08 3.25
N THR A 39 -4.86 -13.89 2.45
CA THR A 39 -5.76 -14.93 2.94
C THR A 39 -5.21 -16.31 2.58
N ALA A 40 -5.80 -17.38 3.12
CA ALA A 40 -5.40 -18.74 2.77
C ALA A 40 -5.53 -19.03 1.26
N ALA A 41 -6.60 -18.53 0.62
CA ALA A 41 -6.78 -18.62 -0.83
C ALA A 41 -5.90 -17.62 -1.60
N GLY A 42 -5.54 -16.52 -0.94
CA GLY A 42 -4.77 -15.42 -1.50
C GLY A 42 -5.67 -14.24 -1.89
N ILE A 43 -5.05 -13.09 -2.08
CA ILE A 43 -5.68 -11.89 -2.62
C ILE A 43 -4.80 -11.32 -3.71
N VAL A 44 -5.40 -10.61 -4.66
CA VAL A 44 -4.70 -9.85 -5.69
C VAL A 44 -5.03 -8.37 -5.54
N THR A 45 -4.00 -7.52 -5.59
CA THR A 45 -4.16 -6.07 -5.63
C THR A 45 -4.68 -5.65 -7.01
N GLU A 46 -5.88 -5.07 -7.05
CA GLU A 46 -6.42 -4.50 -8.29
C GLU A 46 -5.97 -3.05 -8.47
N GLN A 47 -5.97 -2.29 -7.37
CA GLN A 47 -5.50 -0.91 -7.33
C GLN A 47 -5.06 -0.55 -5.92
N LEU A 48 -4.00 0.24 -5.81
CA LEU A 48 -3.64 0.92 -4.58
C LEU A 48 -3.52 2.42 -4.84
N ARG A 49 -4.26 3.22 -4.07
CA ARG A 49 -4.24 4.68 -4.15
C ARG A 49 -3.76 5.27 -2.84
N VAL A 50 -2.93 6.30 -2.93
CA VAL A 50 -2.50 7.11 -1.79
C VAL A 50 -3.00 8.53 -1.99
N THR A 51 -3.59 9.11 -0.94
CA THR A 51 -4.11 10.48 -0.96
C THR A 51 -3.70 11.20 0.32
N ALA A 52 -3.06 12.36 0.20
CA ALA A 52 -2.73 13.21 1.33
C ALA A 52 -3.99 13.86 1.93
N THR A 53 -3.99 14.09 3.24
CA THR A 53 -5.08 14.80 3.93
C THR A 53 -4.77 16.28 4.16
N GLY A 54 -3.60 16.76 3.75
CA GLY A 54 -3.15 18.13 3.95
C GLY A 54 -2.01 18.49 3.00
N ASN A 55 -1.21 19.50 3.39
CA ASN A 55 -0.03 19.89 2.65
C ASN A 55 0.97 18.75 2.58
N THR A 56 1.72 18.71 1.49
CA THR A 56 2.80 17.73 1.28
C THR A 56 4.07 18.44 0.89
N THR A 57 5.20 17.82 1.23
CA THR A 57 6.53 18.24 0.82
C THR A 57 7.14 17.16 -0.07
N ALA A 58 8.16 17.51 -0.87
CA ALA A 58 8.87 16.53 -1.68
C ALA A 58 9.41 15.39 -0.79
N GLY A 59 9.08 14.15 -1.16
CA GLY A 59 9.34 12.96 -0.36
C GLY A 59 8.94 11.69 -1.11
N MET A 60 8.79 10.59 -0.38
CA MET A 60 8.41 9.29 -0.95
C MET A 60 7.36 8.62 -0.06
N ILE A 61 6.46 7.84 -0.67
CA ILE A 61 5.73 6.79 0.03
C ILE A 61 6.37 5.46 -0.35
N ARG A 62 6.75 4.68 0.66
CA ARG A 62 7.49 3.43 0.53
C ARG A 62 6.60 2.25 0.86
N PHE A 63 6.76 1.17 0.11
CA PHE A 63 6.03 -0.07 0.29
C PHE A 63 7.00 -1.21 0.57
N PHE A 64 6.60 -2.08 1.48
CA PHE A 64 7.41 -3.22 1.92
C PHE A 64 6.56 -4.48 1.95
N LEU A 65 7.18 -5.61 1.64
CA LEU A 65 6.54 -6.92 1.70
C LEU A 65 7.15 -7.74 2.84
N SER A 66 6.27 -8.36 3.63
CA SER A 66 6.64 -9.37 4.61
C SER A 66 6.01 -10.70 4.21
N LEU A 67 6.76 -11.80 4.34
CA LEU A 67 6.24 -13.16 4.14
C LEU A 67 6.05 -13.92 5.47
N ASN A 68 6.38 -13.28 6.60
CA ASN A 68 6.48 -13.90 7.92
C ASN A 68 5.81 -13.05 9.02
N SER A 69 4.57 -12.61 8.78
CA SER A 69 3.74 -11.90 9.77
C SER A 69 4.41 -10.66 10.37
N GLY A 70 5.24 -10.01 9.56
CA GLY A 70 5.85 -8.74 9.85
C GLY A 70 7.24 -8.81 10.48
N SER A 71 7.80 -10.00 10.75
CA SER A 71 9.12 -10.14 11.37
C SER A 71 10.24 -9.57 10.51
N THR A 72 10.19 -9.77 9.19
CA THR A 72 11.12 -9.15 8.23
C THR A 72 10.33 -8.47 7.13
N LYS A 73 10.71 -7.24 6.79
CA LYS A 73 10.05 -6.44 5.75
C LYS A 73 11.06 -6.09 4.68
N SER A 74 10.87 -6.58 3.47
CA SER A 74 11.73 -6.26 2.34
C SER A 74 11.18 -5.04 1.61
N PHE A 75 12.04 -4.09 1.26
CA PHE A 75 11.66 -2.95 0.43
C PHE A 75 11.21 -3.43 -0.95
N LEU A 76 9.99 -3.05 -1.34
CA LEU A 76 9.36 -3.52 -2.56
C LEU A 76 9.39 -2.43 -3.64
N THR A 77 8.87 -1.25 -3.32
CA THR A 77 8.81 -0.12 -4.25
C THR A 77 8.56 1.19 -3.51
N GLU A 78 8.72 2.31 -4.17
CA GLU A 78 8.33 3.63 -3.65
C GLU A 78 7.78 4.52 -4.77
N VAL A 79 6.91 5.46 -4.39
CA VAL A 79 6.37 6.48 -5.30
C VAL A 79 6.75 7.87 -4.80
N PRO A 80 7.11 8.78 -5.71
CA PRO A 80 7.44 10.15 -5.32
C PRO A 80 6.19 10.89 -4.86
N VAL A 81 6.35 11.64 -3.77
CA VAL A 81 5.42 12.68 -3.35
C VAL A 81 5.99 14.01 -3.83
N VAL A 82 5.17 14.77 -4.56
CA VAL A 82 5.49 16.14 -4.94
C VAL A 82 4.87 17.10 -3.93
N GLY A 83 5.50 18.25 -3.71
CA GLY A 83 4.96 19.26 -2.80
C GLY A 83 3.68 19.88 -3.34
N MET A 84 2.60 19.79 -2.57
CA MET A 84 1.28 20.32 -2.93
C MET A 84 0.62 20.98 -1.71
N THR A 85 -0.02 22.13 -1.96
CA THR A 85 -0.84 22.84 -0.97
C THR A 85 -2.31 22.80 -1.42
N PRO A 86 -3.14 21.89 -0.88
CA PRO A 86 -4.55 21.80 -1.24
C PRO A 86 -5.33 23.07 -0.89
N ALA A 87 -6.35 23.37 -1.71
CA ALA A 87 -7.29 24.47 -1.55
C ALA A 87 -8.64 24.09 -2.17
N GLY A 88 -9.66 24.95 -2.08
CA GLY A 88 -10.97 24.68 -2.68
C GLY A 88 -10.97 24.42 -4.19
N THR A 89 -9.93 24.86 -4.89
CA THR A 89 -9.72 24.67 -6.34
C THR A 89 -8.44 23.86 -6.67
N ALA A 90 -7.65 23.50 -5.65
CA ALA A 90 -6.41 22.76 -5.81
C ALA A 90 -6.51 21.45 -5.03
N GLN A 91 -6.49 20.31 -5.74
CA GLN A 91 -6.62 19.01 -5.11
C GLN A 91 -5.43 18.72 -4.18
N ALA A 92 -5.65 17.94 -3.12
CA ALA A 92 -4.56 17.33 -2.37
C ALA A 92 -3.77 16.34 -3.24
N PHE A 93 -2.52 16.08 -2.87
CA PHE A 93 -1.71 15.06 -3.54
C PHE A 93 -2.44 13.72 -3.55
N THR A 94 -2.57 13.11 -4.73
CA THR A 94 -3.10 11.77 -4.89
C THR A 94 -2.33 11.05 -5.99
N THR A 95 -2.08 9.75 -5.80
CA THR A 95 -1.40 8.92 -6.79
C THR A 95 -1.89 7.48 -6.72
N VAL A 96 -1.89 6.80 -7.86
CA VAL A 96 -2.09 5.35 -7.95
C VAL A 96 -0.70 4.69 -8.02
N VAL A 97 -0.53 3.59 -7.31
CA VAL A 97 0.74 2.86 -7.23
C VAL A 97 0.68 1.67 -8.17
N ASP A 98 0.85 1.93 -9.47
CA ASP A 98 0.70 0.93 -10.52
C ASP A 98 1.68 -0.26 -10.36
N ALA A 99 2.83 -0.02 -9.75
CA ALA A 99 3.82 -1.07 -9.46
C ALA A 99 3.30 -2.17 -8.50
N LEU A 100 2.18 -1.95 -7.81
CA LEU A 100 1.55 -2.94 -6.94
C LEU A 100 0.34 -3.62 -7.59
N THR A 101 -0.12 -3.16 -8.75
CA THR A 101 -1.22 -3.81 -9.45
C THR A 101 -0.83 -5.22 -9.87
N GLY A 102 -1.69 -6.20 -9.57
CA GLY A 102 -1.41 -7.62 -9.78
C GLY A 102 -0.56 -8.27 -8.69
N LEU A 103 -0.12 -7.54 -7.66
CA LEU A 103 0.58 -8.13 -6.53
C LEU A 103 -0.34 -9.13 -5.83
N THR A 104 0.13 -10.36 -5.67
CA THR A 104 -0.60 -11.42 -4.97
C THR A 104 -0.06 -11.61 -3.56
N LEU A 105 -0.93 -11.52 -2.54
CA LEU A 105 -0.59 -11.83 -1.16
C LEU A 105 -1.20 -13.18 -0.80
N GLN A 106 -0.40 -14.24 -0.88
CA GLN A 106 -0.83 -15.61 -0.60
C GLN A 106 -0.50 -16.02 0.83
N GLY A 107 -1.44 -16.66 1.51
CA GLY A 107 -1.31 -17.07 2.90
C GLY A 107 -1.54 -15.92 3.89
N THR A 108 -1.81 -16.27 5.14
CA THR A 108 -2.15 -15.31 6.20
C THR A 108 -0.93 -14.64 6.85
N THR A 109 0.29 -15.01 6.43
CA THR A 109 1.56 -14.44 6.91
C THR A 109 2.18 -13.46 5.92
N THR A 110 1.63 -13.37 4.71
CA THR A 110 2.09 -12.44 3.67
C THR A 110 1.37 -11.10 3.83
N GLU A 111 2.13 -10.04 4.04
CA GLU A 111 1.61 -8.74 4.46
C GLU A 111 2.29 -7.60 3.70
N LEU A 112 1.48 -6.67 3.21
CA LEU A 112 1.94 -5.42 2.59
C LEU A 112 1.99 -4.33 3.66
N TYR A 113 3.08 -3.59 3.70
CA TYR A 113 3.31 -2.46 4.60
C TYR A 113 3.59 -1.19 3.80
N ALA A 114 3.29 -0.04 4.40
CA ALA A 114 3.62 1.26 3.84
C ALA A 114 4.18 2.23 4.90
N ALA A 115 4.99 3.17 4.45
CA ALA A 115 5.57 4.23 5.28
C ALA A 115 5.71 5.51 4.46
N THR A 116 5.61 6.67 5.11
CA THR A 116 5.88 7.98 4.49
C THR A 116 7.28 8.45 4.85
N ASN A 117 8.01 9.05 3.90
CA ASN A 117 9.34 9.60 4.16
C ASN A 117 9.30 10.78 5.16
N ASN A 118 8.29 11.62 5.02
CA ASN A 118 8.09 12.84 5.79
C ASN A 118 6.85 12.68 6.67
N ALA A 119 6.76 13.43 7.78
CA ALA A 119 5.67 13.32 8.75
C ALA A 119 4.41 14.08 8.31
N GLU A 120 3.90 13.81 7.11
CA GLU A 120 2.56 14.22 6.68
C GLU A 120 1.59 13.04 6.69
N THR A 121 0.30 13.35 6.61
CA THR A 121 -0.76 12.35 6.73
C THR A 121 -1.26 11.90 5.37
N PHE A 122 -1.23 10.59 5.12
CA PHE A 122 -1.71 9.98 3.89
C PHE A 122 -2.68 8.84 4.18
N ASN A 123 -3.83 8.85 3.50
CA ASN A 123 -4.73 7.71 3.46
C ASN A 123 -4.32 6.78 2.32
N VAL A 124 -4.19 5.50 2.62
CA VAL A 124 -3.92 4.43 1.64
C VAL A 124 -5.20 3.62 1.48
N PHE A 125 -5.69 3.56 0.26
CA PHE A 125 -6.84 2.74 -0.14
C PHE A 125 -6.33 1.58 -1.00
N HIS A 126 -6.50 0.36 -0.52
CA HIS A 126 -6.10 -0.85 -1.21
C HIS A 126 -7.34 -1.63 -1.66
N HIS A 127 -7.59 -1.60 -2.97
CA HIS A 127 -8.64 -2.37 -3.61
C HIS A 127 -8.09 -3.74 -4.02
N LYS A 128 -8.80 -4.80 -3.62
CA LYS A 128 -8.33 -6.18 -3.77
C LYS A 128 -9.46 -7.13 -4.14
N ALA A 129 -9.10 -8.18 -4.87
CA ALA A 129 -9.96 -9.30 -5.15
C ALA A 129 -9.47 -10.54 -4.40
N GLY A 130 -10.38 -11.42 -3.95
CA GLY A 130 -10.01 -12.74 -3.46
C GLY A 130 -9.56 -13.63 -4.63
N LEU A 131 -8.55 -14.47 -4.42
CA LEU A 131 -8.16 -15.50 -5.38
C LEU A 131 -8.94 -16.79 -5.17
#